data_AF-A0A1M4U3N0-F1
#
_entry.id   AF-A0A1M4U3N0-F1
#
_cell.length_a   1.000
_cell.length_b   1.000
_cell.length_c   1.000
_cell.angle_alpha   90.00
_cell.angle_beta   90.00
_cell.angle_gamma   90.00
#
_symmetry.space_group_name_H-M   'P 1'
#
loop_
_entity.id
_entity.type
_entity.pdbx_description
1 polymer ?
#
loop_
_entity_poly.entity_id
_entity_poly.type
_entity_poly.pdbx_seq_one_letter_code
_entity_poly.pdbx_strand_id
1 'polypeptide(L)'
;MKYFLFGVLLVVCHVFYAQEHKTTTLYRYGKPLVTCETNFENLFSNVPKYIENNDDLDLLSYQFIGVAKNVNHVKKLLKKNFSHYPQWAVAETYPGYVISGKEKKSVGKSEVKLMPAVIPPFNIKEVVKTIANEYVSLGDRIYLLRFVYNLETFEQYIFVHPDTKEVVTKATVFGNDIRLSHFDYCNKNGSE
;
A
#
# COMPACT_ATOMS: atom_id res chain seq x y z
N MET A 1 -29.23 -53.84 2.04
CA MET A 1 -28.02 -54.20 2.84
C MET A 1 -26.87 -53.37 2.29
N LYS A 2 -26.42 -52.29 2.94
CA LYS A 2 -25.29 -52.23 3.93
C LYS A 2 -24.05 -52.98 3.40
N TYR A 3 -22.87 -52.37 3.22
CA TYR A 3 -22.01 -51.65 4.17
C TYR A 3 -21.21 -50.53 3.42
N PHE A 4 -21.22 -49.25 3.80
CA PHE A 4 -20.37 -48.54 4.79
C PHE A 4 -19.03 -49.23 5.15
N LEU A 5 -17.93 -48.74 4.58
CA LEU A 5 -16.61 -48.84 5.23
C LEU A 5 -15.83 -47.53 5.03
N PHE A 6 -15.63 -46.87 6.16
CA PHE A 6 -14.80 -45.70 6.42
C PHE A 6 -13.34 -46.06 6.13
N GLY A 7 -12.73 -45.42 5.13
CA GLY A 7 -11.30 -45.42 4.90
C GLY A 7 -10.78 -44.02 5.11
N VAL A 8 -10.34 -43.74 6.33
CA VAL A 8 -9.79 -42.47 6.82
C VAL A 8 -8.72 -41.96 5.84
N LEU A 9 -9.08 -40.94 5.07
CA LEU A 9 -8.14 -40.10 4.35
C LEU A 9 -7.41 -39.26 5.39
N LEU A 10 -6.31 -39.80 5.92
CA LEU A 10 -5.30 -39.02 6.64
C LEU A 10 -4.65 -38.07 5.62
N VAL A 11 -5.37 -36.98 5.32
CA VAL A 11 -4.74 -35.75 4.86
C VAL A 11 -3.93 -35.28 6.06
N VAL A 12 -2.66 -35.69 6.09
CA VAL A 12 -1.65 -34.98 6.85
C VAL A 12 -1.52 -33.63 6.16
N CYS A 13 -2.48 -32.75 6.47
CA CYS A 13 -2.34 -31.32 6.31
C CYS A 13 -1.14 -30.98 7.16
N HIS A 14 0.03 -30.99 6.52
CA HIS A 14 1.10 -30.09 6.90
C HIS A 14 0.47 -28.72 6.73
N VAL A 15 -0.11 -28.24 7.82
CA VAL A 15 -0.35 -26.83 8.08
C VAL A 15 1.04 -26.22 7.94
N PHE A 16 1.41 -25.86 6.71
CA PHE A 16 2.38 -24.82 6.50
C PHE A 16 1.78 -23.65 7.25
N TYR A 17 2.31 -23.38 8.44
CA TYR A 17 2.18 -22.09 9.08
C TYR A 17 2.58 -21.08 8.01
N ALA A 18 1.59 -20.49 7.33
CA ALA A 18 1.78 -19.24 6.64
C ALA A 18 2.11 -18.27 7.78
N GLN A 19 3.39 -18.02 7.99
CA GLN A 19 3.84 -17.04 8.96
C GLN A 19 3.27 -15.70 8.48
N GLU A 20 2.18 -15.27 9.10
CA GLU A 20 1.53 -14.01 8.76
C GLU A 20 2.55 -12.90 9.01
N HIS A 21 3.09 -12.36 7.92
CA HIS A 21 4.07 -11.30 8.01
C HIS A 21 3.32 -10.02 8.38
N LYS A 22 3.71 -9.39 9.51
CA LYS A 22 3.15 -8.10 9.89
C LYS A 22 3.51 -7.05 8.84
N THR A 23 2.50 -6.35 8.33
CA THR A 23 2.65 -5.28 7.35
C THR A 23 2.15 -3.95 7.91
N THR A 24 2.52 -2.87 7.22
CA THR A 24 2.03 -1.51 7.44
C THR A 24 2.15 -0.72 6.14
N THR A 25 1.77 0.55 6.15
CA THR A 25 1.91 1.43 4.98
C THR A 25 2.83 2.60 5.28
N LEU A 26 3.28 3.29 4.23
CA LEU A 26 4.07 4.52 4.35
C LEU A 26 3.29 5.65 5.06
N TYR A 27 1.96 5.61 5.05
CA TYR A 27 1.12 6.56 5.79
C TYR A 27 1.08 6.28 7.29
N ARG A 28 1.15 4.99 7.70
CA ARG A 28 0.95 4.58 9.09
C ARG A 28 2.26 4.45 9.87
N TYR A 29 3.35 4.04 9.24
CA TYR A 29 4.61 3.81 9.92
C TYR A 29 5.22 5.13 10.43
N GLY A 30 5.76 5.15 11.65
CA GLY A 30 6.36 6.35 12.26
C GLY A 30 5.51 6.94 13.37
N LYS A 31 5.11 8.22 13.23
CA LYS A 31 4.34 8.93 14.25
C LYS A 31 2.94 8.31 14.43
N PRO A 32 2.44 8.18 15.68
CA PRO A 32 1.06 7.75 15.91
C PRO A 32 0.04 8.68 15.24
N LEU A 33 -1.00 8.11 14.62
CA LEU A 33 -2.02 8.87 13.90
C LEU A 33 -2.98 9.61 14.85
N VAL A 34 -2.51 10.74 15.38
CA VAL A 34 -3.31 11.62 16.24
C VAL A 34 -4.21 12.54 15.41
N THR A 35 -3.71 13.01 14.26
CA THR A 35 -4.45 13.82 13.29
C THR A 35 -4.45 13.14 11.92
N CYS A 36 -5.33 13.58 11.02
CA CYS A 36 -5.33 13.06 9.65
C CYS A 36 -4.04 13.47 8.92
N GLU A 37 -3.55 14.66 9.24
CA GLU A 37 -2.34 15.28 8.73
C GLU A 37 -1.08 14.43 9.06
N THR A 38 -1.07 13.73 10.20
CA THR A 38 0.04 12.83 10.56
C THR A 38 0.32 11.75 9.51
N ASN A 39 -0.69 11.30 8.74
CA ASN A 39 -0.46 10.36 7.64
C ASN A 39 0.49 10.93 6.58
N PHE A 40 0.33 12.22 6.26
CA PHE A 40 1.15 12.88 5.26
C PHE A 40 2.52 13.23 5.82
N GLU A 41 2.62 13.60 7.09
CA GLU A 41 3.93 13.74 7.76
C GLU A 41 4.71 12.43 7.72
N ASN A 42 4.06 11.31 8.01
CA ASN A 42 4.65 9.98 7.90
C ASN A 42 5.04 9.69 6.45
N LEU A 43 4.14 9.87 5.48
CA LEU A 43 4.44 9.64 4.06
C LEU A 43 5.69 10.44 3.61
N PHE A 44 5.74 11.74 3.90
CA PHE A 44 6.84 12.61 3.52
C PHE A 44 8.16 12.24 4.20
N SER A 45 8.11 11.75 5.44
CA SER A 45 9.30 11.25 6.14
C SER A 45 9.72 9.85 5.66
N ASN A 46 8.78 9.03 5.20
CA ASN A 46 8.99 7.62 4.95
C ASN A 46 9.42 7.34 3.50
N VAL A 47 8.85 8.04 2.51
CA VAL A 47 9.22 7.88 1.10
C VAL A 47 10.73 8.00 0.85
N PRO A 48 11.42 9.08 1.28
CA PRO A 48 12.86 9.22 1.04
C PRO A 48 13.69 8.14 1.74
N LYS A 49 13.16 7.53 2.81
CA LYS A 49 13.90 6.61 3.68
C LYS A 49 13.70 5.13 3.35
N TYR A 50 12.51 4.76 2.88
CA TYR A 50 12.10 3.36 2.72
C TYR A 50 11.72 3.01 1.28
N ILE A 51 11.83 3.94 0.32
CA ILE A 51 11.72 3.62 -1.10
C ILE A 51 13.11 3.77 -1.73
N GLU A 52 13.66 2.68 -2.25
CA GLU A 52 14.89 2.66 -3.02
C GLU A 52 14.64 3.18 -4.46
N ASN A 53 15.68 3.77 -5.06
CA ASN A 53 15.64 4.39 -6.40
C ASN A 53 14.51 5.44 -6.54
N ASN A 54 14.40 6.32 -5.54
CA ASN A 54 13.40 7.37 -5.51
C ASN A 54 13.92 8.72 -6.06
N ASP A 55 15.09 8.76 -6.69
CA ASP A 55 15.77 10.00 -7.12
C ASP A 55 14.91 10.86 -8.05
N ASP A 56 14.01 10.23 -8.80
CA ASP A 56 13.08 10.89 -9.71
C ASP A 56 11.73 11.26 -9.06
N LEU A 57 11.52 10.93 -7.78
CA LEU A 57 10.27 11.14 -7.04
C LEU A 57 10.41 12.24 -5.99
N ASP A 58 9.69 13.34 -6.18
CA ASP A 58 9.58 14.43 -5.21
C ASP A 58 8.15 14.56 -4.68
N LEU A 59 7.96 14.41 -3.36
CA LEU A 59 6.70 14.77 -2.71
C LEU A 59 6.65 16.29 -2.50
N LEU A 60 5.73 16.97 -3.17
CA LEU A 60 5.69 18.44 -3.17
C LEU A 60 4.85 19.02 -2.03
N SER A 61 3.60 18.56 -1.92
CA SER A 61 2.66 19.12 -0.94
C SER A 61 1.46 18.22 -0.69
N TYR A 62 0.80 18.43 0.44
CA TYR A 62 -0.56 17.96 0.69
C TYR A 62 -1.44 19.12 1.14
N GLN A 63 -2.71 19.12 0.75
CA GLN A 63 -3.66 20.18 1.09
C GLN A 63 -5.03 19.60 1.43
N PHE A 64 -5.62 20.00 2.56
CA PHE A 64 -7.02 19.69 2.85
C PHE A 64 -7.94 20.46 1.90
N ILE A 65 -8.82 19.76 1.19
CA ILE A 65 -9.71 20.36 0.18
C ILE A 65 -11.20 20.19 0.47
N GLY A 66 -11.56 19.49 1.56
CA GLY A 66 -12.94 19.33 2.00
C GLY A 66 -13.25 17.91 2.44
N VAL A 67 -14.54 17.54 2.37
CA VAL A 67 -15.05 16.24 2.84
C VAL A 67 -15.87 15.52 1.77
N ALA A 68 -15.96 14.20 1.87
CA ALA A 68 -16.77 13.35 1.01
C ALA A 68 -18.27 13.60 1.22
N LYS A 69 -18.85 14.48 0.39
CA LYS A 69 -20.26 14.90 0.48
C LYS A 69 -21.27 13.85 0.00
N ASN A 70 -20.96 13.14 -1.07
CA ASN A 70 -21.81 12.09 -1.64
C ASN A 70 -20.97 11.18 -2.55
N VAL A 71 -21.52 10.01 -2.88
CA VAL A 71 -20.84 8.99 -3.71
C VAL A 71 -20.45 9.54 -5.10
N ASN A 72 -21.27 10.37 -5.73
CA ASN A 72 -20.96 10.93 -7.05
C ASN A 72 -19.76 11.90 -7.00
N HIS A 73 -19.66 12.69 -5.93
CA HIS A 73 -18.51 13.55 -5.65
C HIS A 73 -17.24 12.72 -5.50
N VAL A 74 -17.27 11.65 -4.69
CA VAL A 74 -16.15 10.73 -4.50
C VAL A 74 -15.74 10.08 -5.83
N LYS A 75 -16.70 9.55 -6.60
CA LYS A 75 -16.45 8.94 -7.92
C LYS A 75 -15.79 9.92 -8.89
N LYS A 76 -16.17 11.20 -8.87
CA LYS A 76 -15.56 12.23 -9.72
C LYS A 76 -14.07 12.42 -9.40
N LEU A 77 -13.71 12.41 -8.12
CA LEU A 77 -12.32 12.56 -7.67
C LEU A 77 -11.50 11.29 -7.95
N LEU A 78 -12.02 10.10 -7.64
CA LEU A 78 -11.34 8.84 -7.94
C LEU A 78 -11.08 8.66 -9.44
N LYS A 79 -12.03 9.05 -10.31
CA LYS A 79 -11.80 9.04 -11.76
C LYS A 79 -10.56 9.85 -12.16
N LYS A 80 -10.29 10.97 -11.49
CA LYS A 80 -9.08 11.78 -11.73
C LYS A 80 -7.82 11.04 -11.31
N ASN A 81 -7.83 10.37 -10.14
CA ASN A 81 -6.69 9.54 -9.69
C ASN A 81 -6.34 8.48 -10.73
N PHE A 82 -7.34 7.84 -11.34
CA PHE A 82 -7.13 6.74 -12.31
C PHE A 82 -6.96 7.19 -13.76
N SER A 83 -7.37 8.42 -14.13
CA SER A 83 -7.20 8.93 -15.51
C SER A 83 -5.77 9.37 -15.80
N HIS A 84 -5.03 9.76 -14.76
CA HIS A 84 -3.62 10.16 -14.85
C HIS A 84 -2.81 9.38 -13.83
N TYR A 85 -2.91 8.05 -13.93
CA TYR A 85 -2.25 7.14 -13.01
C TYR A 85 -0.80 6.91 -13.46
N PRO A 86 0.19 7.04 -12.56
CA PRO A 86 1.58 6.85 -12.91
C PRO A 86 1.83 5.43 -13.45
N GLN A 87 2.69 5.29 -14.47
CA GLN A 87 3.05 3.99 -15.05
C GLN A 87 4.11 3.26 -14.21
N TRP A 88 4.00 3.37 -12.88
CA TRP A 88 4.86 2.72 -11.90
C TRP A 88 4.05 2.35 -10.66
N ALA A 89 4.62 1.48 -9.84
CA ALA A 89 4.08 1.12 -8.55
C ALA A 89 5.21 0.99 -7.52
N VAL A 90 4.86 1.21 -6.24
CA VAL A 90 5.72 0.78 -5.13
C VAL A 90 5.65 -0.75 -5.07
N ALA A 91 6.79 -1.42 -5.19
CA ALA A 91 6.87 -2.87 -5.15
C ALA A 91 7.89 -3.31 -4.09
N GLU A 92 7.53 -4.33 -3.31
CA GLU A 92 8.43 -5.02 -2.40
C GLU A 92 9.00 -6.26 -3.11
N THR A 93 10.32 -6.31 -3.25
CA THR A 93 11.03 -7.52 -3.66
C THR A 93 11.51 -8.28 -2.42
N TYR A 94 11.53 -9.60 -2.55
CA TYR A 94 11.94 -10.48 -1.46
C TYR A 94 13.36 -10.97 -1.67
N PRO A 95 14.12 -11.16 -0.59
CA PRO A 95 15.40 -11.82 -0.70
C PRO A 95 15.19 -13.25 -1.19
N GLY A 96 16.13 -13.72 -2.01
CA GLY A 96 16.21 -15.13 -2.37
C GLY A 96 16.43 -15.97 -1.10
N TYR A 97 16.24 -17.27 -1.22
CA TYR A 97 16.59 -18.20 -0.15
C TYR A 97 17.49 -19.28 -0.71
N VAL A 98 18.55 -19.58 0.03
CA VAL A 98 19.36 -20.77 -0.18
C VAL A 98 18.95 -21.79 0.87
N ILE A 99 18.59 -22.98 0.39
CA ILE A 99 18.26 -24.12 1.24
C ILE A 99 19.51 -25.00 1.33
N SER A 100 20.03 -25.17 2.53
CA SER A 100 21.14 -26.08 2.81
C SER A 100 20.70 -27.10 3.85
N GLY A 101 20.41 -28.33 3.42
CA GLY A 101 19.79 -29.34 4.28
C GLY A 101 18.41 -28.91 4.77
N LYS A 102 18.24 -28.79 6.10
CA LYS A 102 16.99 -28.31 6.75
C LYS A 102 16.99 -26.80 7.03
N GLU A 103 18.10 -26.10 6.80
CA GLU A 103 18.19 -24.66 7.05
C GLU A 103 17.77 -23.86 5.81
N LYS A 104 16.87 -22.89 6.01
CA LYS A 104 16.51 -21.87 5.02
C LYS A 104 17.20 -20.57 5.40
N LYS A 105 18.25 -20.19 4.67
CA LYS A 105 18.94 -18.91 4.86
C LYS A 105 18.50 -17.92 3.80
N SER A 106 18.12 -16.73 4.23
CA SER A 106 17.83 -15.63 3.33
C SER A 106 19.14 -15.13 2.70
N VAL A 107 19.12 -14.94 1.38
CA VAL A 107 20.23 -14.40 0.60
C VAL A 107 19.73 -13.12 -0.05
N GLY A 108 20.19 -11.99 0.49
CA GLY A 108 19.79 -10.64 0.07
C GLY A 108 18.95 -9.91 1.12
N LYS A 109 18.55 -8.69 0.78
CA LYS A 109 17.62 -7.84 1.53
C LYS A 109 16.27 -7.79 0.82
N SER A 110 15.21 -7.46 1.56
CA SER A 110 13.96 -7.02 0.95
C SER A 110 14.11 -5.55 0.56
N GLU A 111 13.79 -5.23 -0.68
CA GLU A 111 13.84 -3.88 -1.21
C GLU A 111 12.42 -3.41 -1.47
N VAL A 112 12.11 -2.18 -1.11
CA VAL A 112 10.89 -1.51 -1.54
C VAL A 112 11.33 -0.45 -2.53
N LYS A 113 10.83 -0.48 -3.76
CA LYS A 113 11.29 0.40 -4.83
C LYS A 113 10.18 0.80 -5.77
N LEU A 114 10.42 1.87 -6.53
CA LEU A 114 9.58 2.24 -7.65
C LEU A 114 9.91 1.32 -8.83
N MET A 115 8.90 0.61 -9.33
CA MET A 115 9.06 -0.27 -10.49
C MET A 115 8.09 0.17 -11.60
N PRO A 116 8.53 0.14 -12.88
CA PRO A 116 7.61 0.26 -14.00
C PRO A 116 6.46 -0.74 -13.85
N ALA A 117 5.23 -0.24 -13.95
CA ALA A 117 4.04 -1.06 -13.82
C ALA A 117 3.36 -1.15 -15.18
N VAL A 118 3.30 -2.35 -15.75
CA VAL A 118 2.38 -2.61 -16.86
C VAL A 118 1.00 -2.75 -16.22
N ILE A 119 0.24 -1.67 -16.25
CA ILE A 119 -1.09 -1.68 -15.67
C ILE A 119 -2.01 -2.41 -16.64
N PRO A 120 -2.50 -3.62 -16.33
CA PRO A 120 -3.39 -4.34 -17.23
C PRO A 120 -4.64 -3.49 -17.44
N PRO A 121 -5.32 -3.57 -18.60
CA PRO A 121 -6.57 -2.85 -18.80
C PRO A 121 -7.58 -3.29 -17.75
N PHE A 122 -7.83 -2.43 -16.76
CA PHE A 122 -8.82 -2.65 -15.72
C PHE A 122 -10.03 -1.74 -15.96
N ASN A 123 -11.21 -2.21 -15.57
CA ASN A 123 -12.42 -1.44 -15.73
C ASN A 123 -12.43 -0.29 -14.71
N ILE A 124 -11.92 0.87 -15.10
CA ILE A 124 -11.85 2.07 -14.24
C ILE A 124 -13.23 2.40 -13.64
N LYS A 125 -14.33 2.21 -14.39
CA LYS A 125 -15.68 2.47 -13.88
C LYS A 125 -16.03 1.57 -12.70
N GLU A 126 -15.62 0.30 -12.77
CA GLU A 126 -15.85 -0.69 -11.72
C GLU A 126 -14.97 -0.43 -10.51
N VAL A 127 -13.66 -0.23 -10.71
CA VAL A 127 -12.72 0.11 -9.63
C VAL A 127 -13.18 1.37 -8.88
N VAL A 128 -13.52 2.43 -9.61
CA VAL A 128 -14.06 3.67 -9.02
C VAL A 128 -15.37 3.40 -8.26
N LYS A 129 -16.25 2.55 -8.80
CA LYS A 129 -17.52 2.21 -8.15
C LYS A 129 -17.29 1.47 -6.84
N THR A 130 -16.44 0.45 -6.85
CA THR A 130 -16.08 -0.36 -5.69
C THR A 130 -15.45 0.52 -4.61
N ILE A 131 -14.40 1.28 -4.92
CA ILE A 131 -13.72 2.14 -3.94
C ILE A 131 -14.71 3.16 -3.33
N ALA A 132 -15.50 3.84 -4.16
CA ALA A 132 -16.43 4.88 -3.70
C ALA A 132 -17.58 4.35 -2.83
N ASN A 133 -17.98 3.09 -3.01
CA ASN A 133 -19.12 2.51 -2.30
C ASN A 133 -18.72 1.69 -1.07
N GLU A 134 -17.55 1.06 -1.10
CA GLU A 134 -17.14 0.07 -0.07
C GLU A 134 -16.06 0.60 0.87
N TYR A 135 -15.26 1.57 0.43
CA TYR A 135 -14.06 2.00 1.18
C TYR A 135 -14.09 3.47 1.61
N VAL A 136 -14.79 4.33 0.87
CA VAL A 136 -14.91 5.75 1.22
C VAL A 136 -16.25 6.00 1.90
N SER A 137 -16.19 6.51 3.13
CA SER A 137 -17.37 6.92 3.89
C SER A 137 -17.72 8.38 3.63
N LEU A 138 -19.01 8.71 3.70
CA LEU A 138 -19.42 10.12 3.70
C LEU A 138 -18.86 10.81 4.95
N GLY A 139 -18.33 12.01 4.78
CA GLY A 139 -17.60 12.72 5.84
C GLY A 139 -16.09 12.48 5.86
N ASP A 140 -15.56 11.52 5.08
CA ASP A 140 -14.12 11.34 4.95
C ASP A 140 -13.44 12.64 4.51
N ARG A 141 -12.33 12.98 5.17
CA ARG A 141 -11.54 14.16 4.84
C ARG A 141 -10.79 13.88 3.54
N ILE A 142 -10.82 14.85 2.64
CA ILE A 142 -10.20 14.76 1.33
C ILE A 142 -8.99 15.69 1.31
N TYR A 143 -7.86 15.12 0.92
CA TYR A 143 -6.62 15.84 0.71
C TYR A 143 -6.19 15.72 -0.74
N LEU A 144 -5.57 16.76 -1.26
CA LEU A 144 -4.88 16.74 -2.54
C LEU A 144 -3.39 16.56 -2.27
N LEU A 145 -2.84 15.42 -2.67
CA LEU A 145 -1.41 15.13 -2.65
C LEU A 145 -0.83 15.50 -4.02
N ARG A 146 0.25 16.28 -4.03
CA ARG A 146 1.02 16.62 -5.23
C ARG A 146 2.42 16.05 -5.14
N PHE A 147 2.88 15.43 -6.20
CA PHE A 147 4.23 14.90 -6.32
C PHE A 147 4.70 14.96 -7.77
N VAL A 148 6.02 14.96 -7.96
CA VAL A 148 6.65 14.85 -9.27
C VAL A 148 7.27 13.47 -9.40
N TYR A 149 7.13 12.86 -10.57
CA TYR A 149 7.90 11.68 -10.94
C TYR A 149 8.37 11.81 -12.39
N ASN A 150 9.66 11.62 -12.67
CA ASN A 150 10.22 11.76 -14.02
C ASN A 150 9.81 13.08 -14.71
N LEU A 151 9.89 14.20 -13.97
CA LEU A 151 9.51 15.55 -14.41
C LEU A 151 8.00 15.75 -14.70
N GLU A 152 7.16 14.75 -14.46
CA GLU A 152 5.70 14.84 -14.60
C GLU A 152 5.06 15.11 -13.23
N THR A 153 4.14 16.08 -13.16
CA THR A 153 3.43 16.41 -11.93
C THR A 153 2.13 15.63 -11.84
N PHE A 154 1.95 14.94 -10.72
CA PHE A 154 0.75 14.17 -10.42
C PHE A 154 -0.04 14.82 -9.29
N GLU A 155 -1.37 14.69 -9.40
CA GLU A 155 -2.32 15.08 -8.37
C GLU A 155 -3.17 13.86 -7.97
N GLN A 156 -3.15 13.51 -6.68
CA GLN A 156 -4.01 12.45 -6.13
C GLN A 156 -4.91 12.96 -5.02
N TYR A 157 -6.18 12.60 -5.11
CA TYR A 157 -7.17 12.80 -4.06
C TYR A 157 -7.09 11.65 -3.06
N ILE A 158 -6.68 11.95 -1.83
CA ILE A 158 -6.51 11.01 -0.74
C ILE A 158 -7.68 11.17 0.24
N PHE A 159 -8.31 10.05 0.59
CA PHE A 159 -9.43 10.01 1.54
C PHE A 159 -8.94 9.50 2.88
N VAL A 160 -9.28 10.19 3.96
CA VAL A 160 -8.88 9.83 5.33
C VAL A 160 -10.11 9.81 6.22
N HIS A 161 -10.33 8.69 6.90
CA HIS A 161 -11.40 8.56 7.88
C HIS A 161 -11.15 9.54 9.06
N PRO A 162 -12.12 10.40 9.42
CA PRO A 162 -11.91 11.44 10.41
C PRO A 162 -11.75 10.90 11.82
N ASP A 163 -12.28 9.71 12.12
CA ASP A 163 -12.24 9.13 13.47
C ASP A 163 -10.99 8.28 13.68
N THR A 164 -10.78 7.28 12.82
CA THR A 164 -9.62 6.37 12.89
C THR A 164 -8.33 7.03 12.40
N LYS A 165 -8.45 8.15 11.68
CA LYS A 165 -7.35 8.83 10.98
C LYS A 165 -6.70 7.97 9.89
N GLU A 166 -7.30 6.84 9.50
CA GLU A 166 -6.70 5.94 8.51
C GLU A 166 -6.98 6.40 7.08
N VAL A 167 -5.97 6.26 6.21
CA VAL A 167 -6.07 6.53 4.77
C VAL A 167 -6.79 5.36 4.07
N VAL A 168 -7.67 5.68 3.13
CA VAL A 168 -8.24 4.70 2.19
C VAL A 168 -7.17 4.31 1.17
N THR A 169 -6.38 3.29 1.50
CA THR A 169 -5.18 2.90 0.74
C THR A 169 -5.46 2.44 -0.69
N LYS A 170 -6.65 1.87 -0.96
CA LYS A 170 -7.06 1.43 -2.30
C LYS A 170 -7.20 2.57 -3.32
N ALA A 171 -7.20 3.83 -2.85
CA ALA A 171 -7.38 5.02 -3.70
C ALA A 171 -6.06 5.73 -4.08
N THR A 172 -4.90 5.20 -3.67
CA THR A 172 -3.60 5.90 -3.79
C THR A 172 -2.46 4.97 -4.19
N VAL A 173 -1.47 5.50 -4.93
CA VAL A 173 -0.28 4.77 -5.38
C VAL A 173 0.70 4.41 -4.25
N PHE A 174 0.59 5.09 -3.10
CA PHE A 174 1.43 4.83 -1.92
C PHE A 174 0.71 3.97 -0.87
N GLY A 175 -0.40 3.32 -1.26
CA GLY A 175 -1.26 2.54 -0.36
C GLY A 175 -0.79 1.11 -0.11
N ASN A 176 0.40 0.73 -0.60
CA ASN A 176 0.90 -0.63 -0.53
C ASN A 176 1.20 -1.07 0.90
N ASP A 177 0.84 -2.30 1.21
CA ASP A 177 1.29 -3.00 2.41
C ASP A 177 2.75 -3.41 2.24
N ILE A 178 3.59 -2.96 3.16
CA ILE A 178 5.02 -3.23 3.23
C ILE A 178 5.30 -3.98 4.54
N ARG A 179 6.14 -5.01 4.48
CA ARG A 179 6.50 -5.78 5.68
C ARG A 179 7.28 -4.92 6.69
N LEU A 180 6.94 -5.06 7.98
CA LEU A 180 7.67 -4.39 9.07
C LEU A 180 9.17 -4.69 9.05
N SER A 181 9.57 -5.88 8.62
CA SER A 181 10.98 -6.27 8.51
C SER A 181 11.80 -5.38 7.56
N HIS A 182 11.18 -4.79 6.53
CA HIS A 182 11.87 -3.85 5.65
C HIS A 182 12.20 -2.54 6.40
N PHE A 183 11.23 -1.97 7.12
CA PHE A 183 11.46 -0.77 7.92
C PHE A 183 12.51 -1.00 9.01
N ASP A 184 12.45 -2.13 9.71
CA ASP A 184 13.43 -2.50 10.74
C ASP A 184 14.85 -2.61 10.16
N TYR A 185 14.98 -3.13 8.93
CA TYR A 185 16.25 -3.23 8.23
C TYR A 185 16.80 -1.84 7.88
N CYS A 186 16.00 -0.99 7.23
CA CYS A 186 16.43 0.36 6.84
C CYS A 186 16.79 1.22 8.06
N ASN A 187 16.08 1.08 9.18
CA ASN A 187 16.40 1.79 10.41
C ASN A 187 17.73 1.37 11.03
N LYS A 188 18.09 0.09 10.96
CA LYS A 188 19.37 -0.41 11.49
C LYS A 188 20.56 0.00 10.63
N ASN A 189 20.36 0.11 9.31
CA ASN A 189 21.46 0.31 8.36
C ASN A 189 21.54 1.74 7.78
N GLY A 190 20.53 2.58 7.96
CA GLY A 190 20.51 3.99 7.52
C GLY A 190 20.99 4.99 8.58
N SER A 191 21.85 4.55 9.50
CA SER A 191 22.44 5.39 10.58
C SER A 191 23.90 5.76 10.32
N GLU A 192 24.33 5.77 9.06
CA GLU A 192 25.66 6.24 8.64
C GLU A 192 25.65 7.75 8.34
#